data_AF-A0A7Y2C8S2-F1
#
_entry.id   AF-A0A7Y2C8S2-F1
#
_cell.length_a   1.000
_cell.length_b   1.000
_cell.length_c   1.000
_cell.angle_alpha   90.00
_cell.angle_beta   90.00
_cell.angle_gamma   90.00
#
_symmetry.space_group_name_H-M   'P 1'
#
loop_
_entity.id
_entity.type
_entity.pdbx_description
1 polymer ?
#
loop_
_entity_poly.entity_id
_entity_poly.type
_entity_poly.pdbx_seq_one_letter_code
_entity_poly.pdbx_strand_id
1 'polypeptide(L)'
;MPRNPSYLQVEPTSEPVRALLNQVIDYAGLFPPASLDFETCVRYFGRYLSGADHWMLRSFVCPVRRLPDLADYANLFSSHDGVRISVLGPAPSDKDSWQDDCVRTMESADVFNRQMAGAASADTFELKLPANLANVQASLERSLQQLAEIAIGRDAAEYFVEVVPAATDVRTTARAVADLLRRHNDLQLGLKIRTGGVTPDTIPSALDVASFICACRDYEVPFKATAGLHHPVYHFSQDVGTEMHGFLNVFVGT
;
A
#
# COMPACT_ATOMS: atom_id res chain seq x y z
N MET A 1 -36.14 -16.54 -39.20
CA MET A 1 -34.66 -16.42 -39.22
C MET A 1 -34.21 -16.02 -37.82
N PRO A 2 -33.43 -16.86 -37.12
CA PRO A 2 -32.96 -16.55 -35.77
C PRO A 2 -31.89 -15.45 -35.82
N ARG A 3 -31.99 -14.47 -34.91
CA ARG A 3 -31.02 -13.39 -34.73
C ARG A 3 -29.71 -13.98 -34.22
N ASN A 4 -28.63 -13.66 -34.91
CA ASN A 4 -27.26 -13.99 -34.51
C ASN A 4 -26.92 -13.15 -33.25
N PRO A 5 -26.66 -13.74 -32.08
CA PRO A 5 -26.15 -12.98 -30.94
C PRO A 5 -24.68 -12.66 -31.26
N SER A 6 -24.44 -11.42 -31.67
CA SER A 6 -23.09 -10.86 -31.73
C SER A 6 -22.49 -10.97 -30.34
N TYR A 7 -21.58 -11.94 -30.17
CA TYR A 7 -20.64 -11.96 -29.06
C TYR A 7 -19.99 -10.58 -29.01
N LEU A 8 -20.16 -9.87 -27.90
CA LEU A 8 -19.30 -8.75 -27.54
C LEU A 8 -17.89 -9.31 -27.49
N GLN A 9 -17.14 -9.16 -28.57
CA GLN A 9 -15.70 -9.34 -28.54
C GLN A 9 -15.20 -8.28 -27.56
N VAL A 10 -14.71 -8.73 -26.41
CA VAL A 10 -14.02 -7.85 -25.47
C VAL A 10 -12.81 -7.35 -26.24
N GLU A 11 -12.83 -6.08 -26.64
CA GLU A 11 -11.68 -5.50 -27.31
C GLU A 11 -10.46 -5.61 -26.39
N PRO A 12 -9.28 -5.93 -26.96
CA PRO A 12 -8.06 -5.98 -26.16
C PRO A 12 -7.83 -4.60 -25.51
N THR A 13 -7.53 -4.61 -24.20
CA THR A 13 -7.25 -3.41 -23.43
C THR A 13 -6.15 -2.60 -24.12
N SER A 14 -6.42 -1.31 -24.40
CA SER A 14 -5.45 -0.43 -25.07
C SER A 14 -4.12 -0.35 -24.30
N GLU A 15 -3.00 -0.17 -25.01
CA GLU A 15 -1.66 -0.07 -24.40
C GLU A 15 -1.57 1.02 -23.31
N PRO A 16 -2.15 2.23 -23.47
CA PRO A 16 -2.09 3.25 -22.42
C PRO A 16 -2.83 2.84 -21.15
N VAL A 17 -3.99 2.18 -21.28
CA VAL A 17 -4.73 1.65 -20.12
C VAL A 17 -3.93 0.55 -19.45
N ARG A 18 -3.26 -0.29 -20.24
CA ARG A 18 -2.40 -1.34 -19.71
C ARG A 18 -1.22 -0.75 -18.94
N ALA A 19 -0.56 0.28 -19.48
CA ALA A 19 0.53 0.97 -18.79
C ALA A 19 0.06 1.63 -17.49
N LEU A 20 -1.10 2.28 -17.50
CA LEU A 20 -1.66 2.98 -16.33
C LEU A 20 -2.05 2.03 -15.19
N LEU A 21 -2.66 0.89 -15.53
CA LEU A 21 -3.24 -0.01 -14.53
C LEU A 21 -2.36 -1.21 -14.17
N ASN A 22 -1.20 -1.37 -14.83
CA ASN A 22 -0.30 -2.47 -14.56
C ASN A 22 0.20 -2.42 -13.11
N GLN A 23 -0.05 -3.49 -12.35
CA GLN A 23 0.35 -3.62 -10.95
C GLN A 23 -0.04 -2.41 -10.09
N VAL A 24 -1.25 -1.89 -10.30
CA VAL A 24 -1.79 -0.74 -9.56
C VAL A 24 -2.56 -1.14 -8.30
N ILE A 25 -3.02 -2.40 -8.22
CA ILE A 25 -3.88 -2.88 -7.12
C ILE A 25 -3.07 -3.69 -6.12
N ASP A 26 -3.07 -3.26 -4.87
CA ASP A 26 -2.72 -4.12 -3.75
C ASP A 26 -3.98 -4.75 -3.16
N TYR A 27 -4.08 -6.08 -3.19
CA TYR A 27 -5.25 -6.78 -2.72
C TYR A 27 -5.27 -6.85 -1.20
N ALA A 28 -6.27 -6.19 -0.60
CA ALA A 28 -6.39 -5.96 0.82
C ALA A 28 -7.71 -6.53 1.39
N GLY A 29 -8.11 -7.73 0.96
CA GLY A 29 -9.42 -8.33 1.30
C GLY A 29 -9.65 -8.61 2.80
N LEU A 30 -8.60 -8.60 3.62
CA LEU A 30 -8.66 -8.74 5.09
C LEU A 30 -9.26 -7.52 5.79
N PHE A 31 -9.30 -6.38 5.10
CA PHE A 31 -9.70 -5.11 5.68
C PHE A 31 -11.09 -4.71 5.18
N PRO A 32 -11.80 -3.82 5.89
CA PRO A 32 -13.06 -3.28 5.40
C PRO A 32 -12.93 -2.68 4.00
N PRO A 33 -14.00 -2.77 3.17
CA PRO A 33 -15.33 -3.30 3.51
C PRO A 33 -15.44 -4.82 3.46
N ALA A 34 -14.56 -5.52 2.71
CA ALA A 34 -14.69 -6.96 2.49
C ALA A 34 -14.55 -7.77 3.78
N SER A 35 -13.59 -7.41 4.64
CA SER A 35 -13.36 -8.00 5.97
C SER A 35 -13.36 -9.54 5.96
N LEU A 36 -12.78 -10.14 4.93
CA LEU A 36 -12.75 -11.59 4.75
C LEU A 36 -11.91 -12.24 5.86
N ASP A 37 -12.27 -13.48 6.23
CA ASP A 37 -11.36 -14.31 7.00
C ASP A 37 -10.09 -14.61 6.20
N PHE A 38 -9.02 -14.98 6.89
CA PHE A 38 -7.71 -15.07 6.29
C PHE A 38 -7.58 -16.17 5.25
N GLU A 39 -8.15 -17.36 5.50
CA GLU A 39 -8.09 -18.45 4.55
C GLU A 39 -8.83 -18.07 3.25
N THR A 40 -10.06 -17.57 3.38
CA THR A 40 -10.86 -17.12 2.23
C THR A 40 -10.12 -16.04 1.44
N CYS A 41 -9.53 -15.06 2.15
CA CYS A 41 -8.80 -13.97 1.53
C CYS A 41 -7.59 -14.47 0.71
N VAL A 42 -6.77 -15.35 1.28
CA VAL A 42 -5.60 -15.92 0.60
C VAL A 42 -6.00 -16.78 -0.60
N ARG A 43 -7.07 -17.59 -0.48
CA ARG A 43 -7.60 -18.36 -1.61
C ARG A 43 -8.11 -17.48 -2.74
N TYR A 44 -8.76 -16.36 -2.43
CA TYR A 44 -9.17 -15.39 -3.45
C TYR A 44 -7.97 -14.75 -4.13
N PHE A 45 -6.94 -14.37 -3.38
CA PHE A 45 -5.70 -13.86 -3.95
C PHE A 45 -5.05 -14.86 -4.93
N GLY A 46 -4.93 -16.13 -4.56
CA GLY A 46 -4.44 -17.19 -5.46
C GLY A 46 -5.27 -17.36 -6.73
N ARG A 47 -6.60 -17.21 -6.64
CA ARG A 47 -7.48 -17.20 -7.82
C ARG A 47 -7.24 -15.97 -8.69
N TYR A 48 -7.04 -14.80 -8.11
CA TYR A 48 -6.77 -13.56 -8.86
C TYR A 48 -5.41 -13.58 -9.56
N LEU A 49 -4.39 -14.18 -8.94
CA LEU A 49 -3.09 -14.42 -9.58
C LEU A 49 -3.21 -15.27 -10.87
N SER A 50 -4.19 -16.18 -10.91
CA SER A 50 -4.47 -17.03 -12.08
C SER A 50 -5.52 -16.45 -13.03
N GLY A 51 -6.04 -15.25 -12.75
CA GLY A 51 -7.10 -14.61 -13.51
C GLY A 51 -6.59 -13.86 -14.75
N ALA A 52 -7.52 -13.52 -15.66
CA ALA A 52 -7.20 -12.72 -16.85
C ALA A 52 -6.65 -11.31 -16.50
N ASP A 53 -7.09 -10.75 -15.37
CA ASP A 53 -6.74 -9.40 -14.91
C ASP A 53 -5.57 -9.36 -13.91
N HIS A 54 -4.83 -10.47 -13.72
CA HIS A 54 -3.70 -10.53 -12.78
C HIS A 54 -2.62 -9.47 -13.05
N TRP A 55 -2.52 -8.96 -14.28
CA TRP A 55 -1.58 -7.91 -14.66
C TRP A 55 -1.83 -6.58 -13.91
N MET A 56 -3.04 -6.36 -13.38
CA MET A 56 -3.35 -5.20 -12.54
C MET A 56 -2.94 -5.39 -11.08
N LEU A 57 -2.70 -6.64 -10.65
CA LEU A 57 -2.45 -7.01 -9.28
C LEU A 57 -0.95 -6.86 -8.95
N ARG A 58 -0.65 -6.09 -7.91
CA ARG A 58 0.71 -5.82 -7.44
C ARG A 58 1.13 -6.75 -6.32
N SER A 59 0.35 -6.78 -5.24
CA SER A 59 0.71 -7.49 -4.02
C SER A 59 -0.51 -7.92 -3.19
N PHE A 60 -0.27 -8.80 -2.21
CA PHE A 60 -1.20 -9.11 -1.14
C PHE A 60 -0.87 -8.28 0.11
N VAL A 61 -1.82 -7.51 0.64
CA VAL A 61 -1.61 -6.75 1.88
C VAL A 61 -1.83 -7.65 3.09
N CYS A 62 -0.76 -7.95 3.83
CA CYS A 62 -0.76 -8.86 4.97
C CYS A 62 -0.32 -8.15 6.26
N PRO A 63 -1.12 -8.16 7.34
CA PRO A 63 -0.61 -7.79 8.65
C PRO A 63 0.59 -8.64 9.03
N VAL A 64 1.65 -8.04 9.59
CA VAL A 64 2.86 -8.76 10.01
C VAL A 64 2.56 -9.99 10.87
N ARG A 65 1.59 -9.89 11.79
CA ARG A 65 1.17 -10.98 12.68
C ARG A 65 0.60 -12.23 11.95
N ARG A 66 0.20 -12.07 10.68
CA ARG A 66 -0.35 -13.15 9.84
C ARG A 66 0.64 -13.64 8.79
N LEU A 67 1.81 -13.02 8.70
CA LEU A 67 2.84 -13.37 7.73
C LEU A 67 3.33 -14.83 7.90
N PRO A 68 3.52 -15.36 9.14
CA PRO A 68 3.86 -16.77 9.31
C PRO A 68 2.79 -17.73 8.78
N ASP A 69 1.51 -17.43 9.02
CA ASP A 69 0.38 -18.26 8.55
C ASP A 69 0.30 -18.31 7.02
N LEU A 70 0.82 -17.30 6.33
CA LEU A 70 0.79 -17.24 4.87
C LEU A 70 1.68 -18.30 4.23
N ALA A 71 2.70 -18.79 4.95
CA ALA A 71 3.62 -19.82 4.47
C ALA A 71 2.91 -21.17 4.22
N ASP A 72 1.85 -21.47 4.97
CA ASP A 72 1.04 -22.68 4.79
C ASP A 72 0.31 -22.73 3.43
N TYR A 73 0.26 -21.59 2.72
CA TYR A 73 -0.38 -21.43 1.42
C TYR A 73 0.60 -21.32 0.25
N ALA A 74 1.87 -21.68 0.45
CA ALA A 74 2.92 -21.57 -0.57
C ALA A 74 2.54 -22.17 -1.92
N ASN A 75 1.80 -23.29 -1.92
CA ASN A 75 1.32 -23.96 -3.12
C ASN A 75 0.39 -23.11 -4.00
N LEU A 76 -0.26 -22.08 -3.45
CA LEU A 76 -1.08 -21.14 -4.22
C LEU A 76 -0.25 -20.10 -4.97
N PHE A 77 1.03 -19.94 -4.62
CA PHE A 77 1.93 -18.92 -5.16
C PHE A 77 3.03 -19.51 -6.04
N SER A 78 3.42 -20.77 -5.82
CA SER A 78 4.60 -21.39 -6.46
C SER A 78 4.54 -21.47 -7.99
N SER A 79 3.36 -21.35 -8.61
CA SER A 79 3.19 -21.34 -10.06
C SER A 79 3.26 -19.95 -10.69
N HIS A 80 3.52 -18.91 -9.89
CA HIS A 80 3.50 -17.52 -10.30
C HIS A 80 4.83 -16.85 -9.98
N ASP A 81 5.41 -16.19 -10.96
CA ASP A 81 6.67 -15.49 -10.76
C ASP A 81 6.44 -14.18 -9.98
N GLY A 82 7.24 -13.99 -8.93
CA GLY A 82 7.32 -12.69 -8.24
C GLY A 82 6.05 -12.30 -7.47
N VAL A 83 5.40 -13.26 -6.78
CA VAL A 83 4.30 -12.93 -5.87
C VAL A 83 4.83 -12.03 -4.74
N ARG A 84 4.30 -10.81 -4.67
CA ARG A 84 4.70 -9.82 -3.67
C ARG A 84 3.71 -9.71 -2.53
N ILE A 85 4.22 -9.53 -1.33
CA ILE A 85 3.48 -9.29 -0.10
C ILE A 85 3.80 -7.89 0.40
N SER A 86 2.77 -7.06 0.60
CA SER A 86 2.87 -5.78 1.30
C SER A 86 2.58 -6.00 2.78
N VAL A 87 3.63 -5.92 3.61
CA VAL A 87 3.57 -6.16 5.04
C VAL A 87 3.09 -4.91 5.76
N LEU A 88 1.91 -5.01 6.38
CA LEU A 88 1.38 -3.96 7.24
C LEU A 88 1.93 -4.12 8.65
N GLY A 89 2.75 -3.16 9.08
CA GLY A 89 3.28 -3.07 10.43
C GLY A 89 2.18 -2.83 11.49
N PRO A 90 2.48 -3.03 12.78
CA PRO A 90 1.51 -2.79 13.84
C PRO A 90 1.16 -1.29 13.94
N ALA A 91 0.01 -1.00 14.55
CA ALA A 91 -0.29 0.36 14.96
C ALA A 91 0.59 0.70 16.18
N PRO A 92 1.45 1.72 16.11
CA PRO A 92 2.37 2.01 17.20
C PRO A 92 1.64 2.56 18.43
N SER A 93 2.13 2.22 19.61
CA SER A 93 1.67 2.78 20.88
C SER A 93 2.42 4.06 21.28
N ASP A 94 3.70 4.15 20.96
CA ASP A 94 4.57 5.30 21.26
C ASP A 94 5.82 5.32 20.34
N LYS A 95 6.77 6.23 20.62
CA LYS A 95 8.00 6.36 19.82
C LYS A 95 8.93 5.16 19.97
N ASP A 96 9.17 4.73 21.20
CA ASP A 96 10.22 3.76 21.50
C ASP A 96 9.78 2.37 20.99
N SER A 97 8.49 2.05 21.16
CA SER A 97 7.86 0.88 20.55
C SER A 97 7.87 0.90 19.02
N TRP A 98 7.73 2.07 18.39
CA TRP A 98 7.68 2.16 16.92
C TRP A 98 8.98 1.68 16.25
N GLN A 99 10.15 2.04 16.80
CA GLN A 99 11.42 1.59 16.24
C GLN A 99 11.54 0.06 16.35
N ASP A 100 11.26 -0.48 17.53
CA ASP A 100 11.31 -1.92 17.75
C ASP A 100 10.28 -2.67 16.89
N ASP A 101 9.10 -2.08 16.68
CA ASP A 101 8.06 -2.61 15.79
C ASP A 101 8.52 -2.65 14.33
N CYS A 102 9.24 -1.62 13.87
CA CYS A 102 9.83 -1.61 12.53
C CYS A 102 10.84 -2.76 12.38
N VAL A 103 11.77 -2.89 13.34
CA VAL A 103 12.77 -3.97 13.33
C VAL A 103 12.10 -5.34 13.33
N ARG A 104 11.19 -5.60 14.28
CA ARG A 104 10.45 -6.88 14.36
C ARG A 104 9.67 -7.19 13.09
N THR A 105 9.07 -6.17 12.47
CA THR A 105 8.33 -6.33 11.23
C THR A 105 9.23 -6.81 10.10
N MET A 106 10.41 -6.18 9.97
CA MET A 106 11.37 -6.54 8.94
C MET A 106 12.04 -7.90 9.20
N GLU A 107 12.35 -8.24 10.46
CA GLU A 107 12.85 -9.57 10.83
C GLU A 107 11.83 -10.68 10.52
N SER A 108 10.54 -10.44 10.79
CA SER A 108 9.47 -11.38 10.42
C SER A 108 9.39 -11.57 8.91
N ALA A 109 9.59 -10.51 8.13
CA ALA A 109 9.64 -10.60 6.67
C ALA A 109 10.86 -11.38 6.18
N ASP A 110 12.03 -11.23 6.79
CA ASP A 110 13.21 -12.02 6.44
C ASP A 110 13.01 -13.51 6.68
N VAL A 111 12.34 -13.87 7.79
CA VAL A 111 11.99 -15.26 8.08
C VAL A 111 11.05 -15.80 7.01
N PHE A 112 10.00 -15.03 6.66
CA PHE A 112 9.07 -15.40 5.61
C PHE A 112 9.75 -15.56 4.24
N ASN A 113 10.59 -14.61 3.83
CA ASN A 113 11.32 -14.64 2.56
C ASN A 113 12.21 -15.87 2.43
N ARG A 114 12.88 -16.29 3.52
CA ARG A 114 13.67 -17.53 3.52
C ARG A 114 12.79 -18.77 3.39
N GLN A 115 11.62 -18.80 4.03
CA GLN A 115 10.69 -19.93 3.96
C GLN A 115 10.00 -20.03 2.59
N MET A 116 9.75 -18.89 1.95
CA MET A 116 8.99 -18.76 0.71
C MET A 116 9.87 -18.53 -0.52
N ALA A 117 11.16 -18.85 -0.41
CA ALA A 117 12.15 -18.61 -1.46
C ALA A 117 11.67 -19.18 -2.81
N GLY A 118 11.54 -18.29 -3.80
CA GLY A 118 11.05 -18.62 -5.14
C GLY A 118 9.53 -18.69 -5.31
N ALA A 119 8.75 -18.62 -4.23
CA ALA A 119 7.29 -18.63 -4.28
C ALA A 119 6.68 -17.25 -3.98
N ALA A 120 7.19 -16.52 -2.99
CA ALA A 120 6.72 -15.17 -2.65
C ALA A 120 7.79 -14.36 -1.91
N SER A 121 7.67 -13.04 -1.95
CA SER A 121 8.54 -12.13 -1.19
C SER A 121 7.77 -11.01 -0.50
N ALA A 122 8.22 -10.65 0.70
CA ALA A 122 7.61 -9.68 1.61
C ALA A 122 8.51 -8.44 1.72
N ASP A 123 8.65 -7.74 0.60
CA ASP A 123 9.62 -6.65 0.45
C ASP A 123 8.98 -5.26 0.40
N THR A 124 7.65 -5.16 0.49
CA THR A 124 6.98 -3.87 0.67
C THR A 124 6.52 -3.74 2.12
N PHE A 125 6.88 -2.64 2.78
CA PHE A 125 6.56 -2.38 4.18
C PHE A 125 5.68 -1.14 4.32
N GLU A 126 4.51 -1.30 4.93
CA GLU A 126 3.62 -0.20 5.26
C GLU A 126 3.64 0.08 6.77
N LEU A 127 4.28 1.19 7.14
CA LEU A 127 4.57 1.52 8.54
C LEU A 127 3.78 2.76 8.94
N LYS A 128 3.04 2.70 10.05
CA LYS A 128 2.27 3.85 10.53
C LYS A 128 3.15 4.75 11.38
N LEU A 129 3.24 6.04 11.05
CA LEU A 129 3.98 6.99 11.87
C LEU A 129 3.18 7.35 13.13
N PRO A 130 3.76 7.27 14.34
CA PRO A 130 3.13 7.73 15.57
C PRO A 130 2.77 9.24 15.50
N ALA A 131 1.55 9.61 15.91
CA ALA A 131 1.08 10.99 15.82
C ALA A 131 1.92 11.99 16.64
N ASN A 132 2.51 11.56 17.75
CA ASN A 132 3.43 12.38 18.54
C ASN A 132 4.77 12.65 17.82
N LEU A 133 5.19 11.78 16.90
CA LEU A 133 6.41 11.98 16.10
C LEU A 133 6.16 12.88 14.90
N ALA A 134 5.00 12.77 14.28
CA ALA A 134 4.60 13.56 13.13
C ALA A 134 4.58 15.08 13.40
N ASN A 135 4.36 15.50 14.65
CA ASN A 135 4.14 16.89 15.02
C ASN A 135 5.39 17.64 15.53
N VAL A 136 6.54 16.96 15.66
CA VAL A 136 7.79 17.57 16.14
C VAL A 136 8.90 17.31 15.14
N GLN A 137 9.37 18.37 14.46
CA GLN A 137 10.28 18.23 13.31
C GLN A 137 11.54 17.41 13.60
N ALA A 138 12.25 17.74 14.68
CA ALA A 138 13.47 17.03 15.05
C ALA A 138 13.21 15.57 15.46
N SER A 139 12.00 15.25 15.94
CA SER A 139 11.61 13.87 16.26
C SER A 139 11.26 13.09 15.00
N LEU A 140 10.54 13.71 14.06
CA LEU A 140 10.24 13.14 12.75
C LEU A 140 11.52 12.79 11.98
N GLU A 141 12.41 13.76 11.78
CA GLU A 141 13.67 13.58 11.05
C GLU A 141 14.52 12.46 11.67
N ARG A 142 14.65 12.44 13.00
CA ARG A 142 15.37 11.38 13.70
C ARG A 142 14.73 10.00 13.46
N SER A 143 13.41 9.90 13.51
CA SER A 143 12.71 8.63 13.36
C SER A 143 12.80 8.09 11.93
N LEU A 144 12.69 8.97 10.92
CA LEU A 144 12.91 8.60 9.53
C LEU A 144 14.37 8.21 9.25
N GLN A 145 15.34 8.89 9.88
CA GLN A 145 16.76 8.52 9.81
C GLN A 145 17.00 7.12 10.38
N GLN A 146 16.41 6.79 11.53
CA GLN A 146 16.49 5.45 12.13
C GLN A 146 15.84 4.39 11.24
N LEU A 147 14.69 4.69 10.63
CA LEU A 147 14.07 3.80 9.66
C LEU A 147 15.00 3.54 8.46
N ALA A 148 15.63 4.59 7.92
CA ALA A 148 16.56 4.44 6.81
C ALA A 148 17.76 3.57 7.19
N GLU A 149 18.32 3.71 8.40
CA GLU A 149 19.42 2.88 8.89
C GLU A 149 19.06 1.39 8.96
N ILE A 150 17.81 1.05 9.30
CA ILE A 150 17.31 -0.33 9.35
C ILE A 150 16.99 -0.86 7.94
N ALA A 151 16.53 0.03 7.05
CA ALA A 151 16.14 -0.29 5.68
C ALA A 151 17.34 -0.52 4.75
N ILE A 152 18.42 0.24 4.93
CA ILE A 152 19.61 0.16 4.07
C ILE A 152 20.22 -1.25 4.13
N GLY A 153 20.59 -1.76 2.94
CA GLY A 153 21.21 -3.08 2.79
C GLY A 153 20.21 -4.23 2.61
N ARG A 154 18.90 -3.94 2.61
CA ARG A 154 17.86 -4.88 2.18
C ARG A 154 17.66 -4.74 0.68
N ASP A 155 17.89 -5.82 -0.05
CA ASP A 155 17.77 -5.80 -1.50
C ASP A 155 16.30 -5.69 -1.93
N ALA A 156 16.04 -4.81 -2.91
CA ALA A 156 14.73 -4.57 -3.51
C ALA A 156 13.55 -4.27 -2.54
N ALA A 157 13.80 -3.82 -1.32
CA ALA A 157 12.75 -3.49 -0.35
C ALA A 157 12.22 -2.05 -0.48
N GLU A 158 10.91 -1.89 -0.42
CA GLU A 158 10.18 -0.63 -0.47
C GLU A 158 9.50 -0.32 0.87
N TYR A 159 9.57 0.93 1.31
CA TYR A 159 9.02 1.39 2.58
C TYR A 159 8.04 2.52 2.35
N PHE A 160 6.85 2.43 2.93
CA PHE A 160 5.83 3.46 2.86
C PHE A 160 5.39 3.86 4.26
N VAL A 161 5.67 5.11 4.63
CA VAL A 161 5.30 5.67 5.93
C VAL A 161 3.93 6.34 5.84
N GLU A 162 2.96 5.83 6.59
CA GLU A 162 1.61 6.40 6.68
C GLU A 162 1.62 7.73 7.40
N VAL A 163 1.12 8.76 6.73
CA VAL A 163 0.87 10.08 7.29
C VAL A 163 -0.63 10.35 7.31
N VAL A 164 -1.06 11.15 8.27
CA VAL A 164 -2.44 11.61 8.37
C VAL A 164 -2.43 13.11 8.07
N PRO A 165 -2.90 13.58 6.90
CA PRO A 165 -2.77 14.99 6.51
C PRO A 165 -3.29 15.98 7.56
N ALA A 166 -4.40 15.66 8.23
CA ALA A 166 -4.97 16.49 9.28
C ALA A 166 -4.12 16.56 10.57
N ALA A 167 -3.16 15.66 10.75
CA ALA A 167 -2.35 15.53 11.96
C ALA A 167 -0.83 15.52 11.68
N THR A 168 -0.42 15.87 10.46
CA THR A 168 0.98 15.83 10.03
C THR A 168 1.22 16.91 8.99
N ASP A 169 2.30 17.67 9.14
CA ASP A 169 2.76 18.54 8.06
C ASP A 169 3.35 17.68 6.93
N VAL A 170 2.53 17.40 5.92
CA VAL A 170 2.89 16.52 4.80
C VAL A 170 4.05 17.10 3.99
N ARG A 171 4.09 18.42 3.77
CA ARG A 171 5.18 19.07 3.01
C ARG A 171 6.51 18.89 3.74
N THR A 172 6.49 19.13 5.04
CA THR A 172 7.69 18.96 5.85
C THR A 172 8.13 17.49 5.93
N THR A 173 7.19 16.56 6.01
CA THR A 173 7.47 15.11 5.98
C THR A 173 8.03 14.66 4.64
N ALA A 174 7.43 15.10 3.52
CA ALA A 174 7.91 14.80 2.17
C ALA A 174 9.33 15.35 1.96
N ARG A 175 9.61 16.57 2.42
CA ARG A 175 10.98 17.11 2.38
C ARG A 175 11.98 16.24 3.13
N ALA A 176 11.64 15.79 4.34
CA ALA A 176 12.52 14.94 5.14
C ALA A 176 12.79 13.58 4.47
N VAL A 177 11.77 12.98 3.84
CA VAL A 177 11.93 11.76 3.04
C VAL A 177 12.82 12.01 1.81
N ALA A 178 12.59 13.10 1.07
CA ALA A 178 13.43 13.44 -0.09
C ALA A 178 14.91 13.65 0.29
N ASP A 179 15.17 14.28 1.44
CA ASP A 179 16.53 14.46 1.96
C ASP A 179 17.20 13.13 2.34
N LEU A 180 16.44 12.11 2.72
CA LEU A 180 16.96 10.74 2.93
C LEU A 180 17.26 10.05 1.61
N LEU A 181 16.34 10.10 0.65
CA LEU A 181 16.51 9.50 -0.68
C LEU A 181 17.75 10.05 -1.41
N ARG A 182 18.01 11.36 -1.31
CA ARG A 182 19.23 11.98 -1.89
C ARG A 182 20.52 11.51 -1.23
N ARG A 183 20.48 11.10 0.04
CA ARG A 183 21.66 10.64 0.79
C ARG A 183 21.90 9.14 0.62
N HIS A 184 20.88 8.38 0.26
CA HIS A 184 20.90 6.93 0.24
C HIS A 184 20.27 6.41 -1.06
N ASN A 185 21.08 6.24 -2.10
CA ASN A 185 20.61 5.83 -3.43
C ASN A 185 19.88 4.48 -3.46
N ASP A 186 20.23 3.57 -2.53
CA ASP A 186 19.65 2.22 -2.44
C ASP A 186 18.38 2.18 -1.57
N LEU A 187 17.96 3.32 -0.99
CA LEU A 187 16.75 3.41 -0.16
C LEU A 187 15.53 3.67 -1.03
N GLN A 188 14.51 2.80 -0.95
CA GLN A 188 13.20 3.04 -1.55
C GLN A 188 12.20 3.42 -0.45
N LEU A 189 12.03 4.72 -0.21
CA LEU A 189 11.15 5.25 0.83
C LEU A 189 10.12 6.20 0.23
N GLY A 190 8.85 5.99 0.57
CA GLY A 190 7.72 6.79 0.14
C GLY A 190 6.75 7.12 1.26
N LEU A 191 5.74 7.91 0.92
CA LEU A 191 4.65 8.26 1.83
C LEU A 191 3.39 7.46 1.52
N LYS A 192 2.59 7.20 2.54
CA LYS A 192 1.27 6.58 2.39
C LYS A 192 0.19 7.48 2.93
N ILE A 193 -0.90 7.61 2.18
CA ILE A 193 -2.13 8.25 2.62
C ILE A 193 -3.25 7.22 2.69
N ARG A 194 -4.11 7.33 3.71
CA ARG A 194 -5.41 6.64 3.72
C ARG A 194 -6.45 7.59 3.15
N THR A 195 -7.18 7.13 2.13
CA THR A 195 -8.23 7.88 1.43
C THR A 195 -9.64 7.49 1.87
N GLY A 196 -9.76 6.60 2.85
CA GLY A 196 -11.03 6.31 3.48
C GLY A 196 -10.99 5.29 4.61
N GLY A 197 -12.19 4.95 5.08
CA GLY A 197 -12.48 4.03 6.16
C GLY A 197 -13.99 3.87 6.33
N VAL A 198 -14.41 3.38 7.50
CA VAL A 198 -15.83 3.03 7.75
C VAL A 198 -16.63 4.14 8.43
N THR A 199 -15.99 5.27 8.76
CA THR A 199 -16.66 6.44 9.36
C THR A 199 -16.32 7.72 8.59
N PRO A 200 -17.21 8.74 8.56
CA PRO A 200 -16.98 9.96 7.80
C PRO A 200 -15.67 10.69 8.10
N ASP A 201 -15.25 10.71 9.36
CA ASP A 201 -14.02 11.37 9.84
C ASP A 201 -12.73 10.70 9.35
N THR A 202 -12.83 9.48 8.82
CA THR A 202 -11.70 8.76 8.20
C THR A 202 -11.53 9.05 6.72
N ILE A 203 -12.46 9.80 6.11
CA ILE A 203 -12.35 10.21 4.72
C ILE A 203 -11.68 11.60 4.66
N PRO A 204 -10.43 11.71 4.15
CA PRO A 204 -9.78 13.00 4.01
C PRO A 204 -10.52 13.88 3.00
N SER A 205 -10.44 15.19 3.15
CA SER A 205 -11.02 16.11 2.16
C SER A 205 -10.26 16.02 0.83
N ALA A 206 -10.89 16.48 -0.27
CA ALA A 206 -10.19 16.60 -1.55
C ALA A 206 -8.97 17.51 -1.46
N LEU A 207 -9.02 18.56 -0.62
CA LEU A 207 -7.90 19.45 -0.38
C LEU A 207 -6.73 18.74 0.33
N ASP A 208 -7.03 17.87 1.30
CA ASP A 208 -6.01 17.08 2.00
C ASP A 208 -5.30 16.10 1.05
N VAL A 209 -6.06 15.39 0.23
CA VAL A 209 -5.53 14.45 -0.77
C VAL A 209 -4.69 15.21 -1.81
N ALA A 210 -5.20 16.33 -2.33
CA ALA A 210 -4.46 17.15 -3.30
C ALA A 210 -3.17 17.74 -2.71
N SER A 211 -3.22 18.24 -1.47
CA SER A 211 -2.05 18.76 -0.76
C SER A 211 -1.00 17.68 -0.54
N PHE A 212 -1.43 16.45 -0.23
CA PHE A 212 -0.54 15.31 -0.11
C PHE A 212 0.14 14.95 -1.44
N ILE A 213 -0.64 14.86 -2.52
CA ILE A 213 -0.10 14.55 -3.86
C ILE A 213 0.86 15.64 -4.33
N CYS A 214 0.49 16.92 -4.16
CA CYS A 214 1.34 18.05 -4.53
C CYS A 214 2.65 18.06 -3.72
N ALA A 215 2.61 17.76 -2.42
CA ALA A 215 3.82 17.64 -1.62
C ALA A 215 4.72 16.50 -2.12
N CYS A 216 4.16 15.31 -2.38
CA CYS A 216 4.93 14.19 -2.91
C CYS A 216 5.57 14.52 -4.27
N ARG A 217 4.80 15.12 -5.18
CA ARG A 217 5.30 15.59 -6.48
C ARG A 217 6.42 16.63 -6.35
N ASP A 218 6.20 17.68 -5.56
CA ASP A 218 7.14 18.79 -5.43
C ASP A 218 8.50 18.37 -4.84
N TYR A 219 8.54 17.28 -4.07
CA TYR A 219 9.76 16.72 -3.49
C TYR A 219 10.21 15.41 -4.15
N GLU A 220 9.56 15.00 -5.24
CA GLU A 220 9.86 13.76 -5.97
C GLU A 220 9.84 12.51 -5.07
N VAL A 221 8.92 12.48 -4.11
CA VAL A 221 8.74 11.36 -3.18
C VAL A 221 7.67 10.41 -3.73
N PRO A 222 7.96 9.10 -3.88
CA PRO A 222 6.95 8.14 -4.29
C PRO A 222 5.87 8.04 -3.21
N PHE A 223 4.64 7.75 -3.62
CA PHE A 223 3.55 7.60 -2.67
C PHE A 223 2.63 6.44 -2.99
N LYS A 224 1.87 6.04 -1.97
CA LYS A 224 0.82 5.04 -2.05
C LYS A 224 -0.47 5.56 -1.42
N ALA A 225 -1.59 5.39 -2.11
CA ALA A 225 -2.92 5.68 -1.57
C ALA A 225 -3.63 4.37 -1.25
N THR A 226 -4.22 4.27 -0.06
CA THR A 226 -4.87 3.04 0.43
C THR A 226 -6.21 3.33 1.08
N ALA A 227 -7.06 2.31 1.20
CA ALA A 227 -8.40 2.36 1.80
C ALA A 227 -9.38 3.35 1.11
N GLY A 228 -10.62 2.92 0.88
CA GLY A 228 -11.68 3.78 0.35
C GLY A 228 -11.72 3.93 -1.18
N LEU A 229 -10.66 3.56 -1.91
CA LEU A 229 -10.60 3.65 -3.39
C LEU A 229 -11.24 2.44 -4.10
N HIS A 230 -12.37 1.95 -3.60
CA HIS A 230 -13.05 0.75 -4.14
C HIS A 230 -13.90 1.06 -5.38
N HIS A 231 -14.08 2.34 -5.69
CA HIS A 231 -14.91 2.83 -6.78
C HIS A 231 -14.05 3.63 -7.78
N PRO A 232 -14.43 3.67 -9.07
CA PRO A 232 -13.64 4.36 -10.07
C PRO A 232 -13.65 5.87 -9.88
N VAL A 233 -14.82 6.44 -9.56
CA VAL A 233 -15.03 7.88 -9.47
C VAL A 233 -15.61 8.26 -8.12
N TYR A 234 -15.43 9.53 -7.78
CA TYR A 234 -16.06 10.19 -6.65
C TYR A 234 -17.56 9.88 -6.55
N HIS A 235 -18.02 9.50 -5.36
CA HIS A 235 -19.43 9.17 -5.14
C HIS A 235 -19.82 9.37 -3.68
N PHE A 236 -21.12 9.54 -3.42
CA PHE A 236 -21.66 9.52 -2.07
C PHE A 236 -21.92 8.07 -1.62
N SER A 237 -21.32 7.67 -0.50
CA SER A 237 -21.54 6.36 0.11
C SER A 237 -22.61 6.45 1.18
N GLN A 238 -23.71 5.69 1.01
CA GLN A 238 -24.76 5.60 2.03
C GLN A 238 -24.27 4.87 3.28
N ASP A 239 -23.40 3.87 3.13
CA ASP A 239 -22.90 3.05 4.24
C ASP A 239 -21.98 3.84 5.17
N VAL A 240 -21.14 4.71 4.61
CA VAL A 240 -20.24 5.58 5.38
C VAL A 240 -20.95 6.88 5.77
N GLY A 241 -21.91 7.35 4.98
CA GLY A 241 -22.64 8.59 5.21
C GLY A 241 -21.89 9.84 4.76
N THR A 242 -20.96 9.73 3.81
CA THR A 242 -20.20 10.85 3.25
C THR A 242 -19.76 10.58 1.82
N GLU A 243 -19.21 11.60 1.17
CA GLU A 243 -18.58 11.48 -0.14
C GLU A 243 -17.22 10.79 -0.04
N MET A 244 -16.94 9.86 -0.95
CA MET A 244 -15.73 9.04 -1.00
C MET A 244 -14.99 9.23 -2.32
N HIS A 245 -13.65 9.25 -2.25
CA HIS A 245 -12.77 9.33 -3.42
C HIS A 245 -12.82 8.06 -4.26
N GLY A 246 -12.77 8.22 -5.59
CA GLY A 246 -12.51 7.12 -6.51
C GLY A 246 -11.03 7.00 -6.86
N PHE A 247 -10.56 5.82 -7.27
CA PHE A 247 -9.14 5.66 -7.65
C PHE A 247 -8.73 6.55 -8.83
N LEU A 248 -9.65 6.84 -9.78
CA LEU A 248 -9.35 7.74 -10.89
C LEU A 248 -9.11 9.17 -10.42
N ASN A 249 -9.74 9.62 -9.33
CA ASN A 249 -9.50 10.95 -8.77
C ASN A 249 -8.05 11.12 -8.32
N VAL A 250 -7.44 10.06 -7.80
CA VAL A 250 -6.04 10.05 -7.40
C VAL A 250 -5.15 10.05 -8.65
N PHE A 251 -5.43 9.18 -9.63
CA PHE A 251 -4.60 9.04 -10.84
C PHE A 251 -4.56 10.29 -11.72
N VAL A 252 -5.67 11.03 -11.85
CA VAL A 252 -5.66 12.29 -12.62
C VAL A 252 -5.06 13.45 -11.83
N GLY A 253 -4.86 13.28 -10.53
CA GLY A 253 -4.28 14.30 -9.64
C GLY A 253 -2.76 14.23 -9.51
N THR A 254 -2.12 13.14 -9.97
CA THR A 254 -0.67 12.94 -9.98
C THR A 254 -0.01 13.58 -11.17
#